data_AF-A0A956CQF2-F1
#
_entry.id   AF-A0A956CQF2-F1
#
_cell.length_a   1.000
_cell.length_b   1.000
_cell.length_c   1.000
_cell.angle_alpha   90.00
_cell.angle_beta   90.00
_cell.angle_gamma   90.00
#
_symmetry.space_group_name_H-M   'P 1'
#
loop_
_entity.id
_entity.type
_entity.pdbx_description
1 polymer ?
#
loop_
_entity_poly.entity_id
_entity_poly.type
_entity_poly.pdbx_seq_one_letter_code
_entity_poly.pdbx_strand_id
1 'polypeptide(L)'
;EVPDWVLVPGGNLGNVSAIAKGFFQMRELGLIDRVPRLVCCQAAKNNPLYLAYQRAKAAGRPLAEGDFEPITAGDTLASAIRIGAPVSISKAVRALGASNVVVEQATDAELADAAARADRTGMFNCPHTGVALACLEKLVARGEIKKDERVIVISTAHGLKFTEFKAAYHGARMPFDAKYANRPLELGADPKDVLAGIHRAIDAMDVGCN
;
A
#
# COMPACT_ATOMS: atom_id res chain seq x y z
N GLU A 1 18.14 14.68 -6.32
CA GLU A 1 18.51 13.35 -5.80
C GLU A 1 17.45 12.33 -6.16
N VAL A 2 17.83 11.12 -6.56
CA VAL A 2 16.91 10.03 -6.93
C VAL A 2 16.56 9.21 -5.67
N PRO A 3 15.30 8.81 -5.43
CA PRO A 3 14.97 7.88 -4.35
C PRO A 3 15.55 6.49 -4.61
N ASP A 4 15.62 5.66 -3.57
CA ASP A 4 15.99 4.25 -3.71
C ASP A 4 14.80 3.42 -4.15
N TRP A 5 13.62 3.74 -3.60
CA TRP A 5 12.38 3.02 -3.85
C TRP A 5 11.20 3.92 -4.17
N VAL A 6 10.34 3.46 -5.07
CA VAL A 6 9.03 4.06 -5.33
C VAL A 6 7.96 2.98 -5.34
N LEU A 7 7.04 3.04 -4.38
CA LEU A 7 5.91 2.12 -4.25
C LEU A 7 4.69 2.69 -4.94
N VAL A 8 4.10 1.91 -5.84
CA VAL A 8 3.01 2.32 -6.70
C VAL A 8 1.84 1.34 -6.54
N PRO A 9 0.66 1.79 -6.07
CA PRO A 9 -0.55 0.98 -6.11
C PRO A 9 -0.89 0.54 -7.55
N GLY A 10 -0.99 -0.77 -7.76
CA GLY A 10 -1.06 -1.38 -9.09
C GLY A 10 -2.33 -2.20 -9.32
N GLY A 11 -3.32 -1.58 -9.96
CA GLY A 11 -4.51 -2.27 -10.48
C GLY A 11 -4.33 -2.60 -11.96
N ASN A 12 -4.69 -1.67 -12.84
CA ASN A 12 -4.58 -1.81 -14.29
C ASN A 12 -3.11 -1.72 -14.81
N LEU A 13 -2.14 -1.58 -13.91
CA LEU A 13 -0.70 -1.49 -14.19
C LEU A 13 -0.23 -0.32 -15.08
N GLY A 14 -1.14 0.56 -15.48
CA GLY A 14 -0.82 1.78 -16.23
C GLY A 14 0.06 2.75 -15.42
N ASN A 15 -0.26 2.95 -14.13
CA ASN A 15 0.46 3.89 -13.27
C ASN A 15 1.94 3.49 -13.09
N VAL A 16 2.21 2.22 -12.74
CA VAL A 16 3.59 1.74 -12.56
C VAL A 16 4.37 1.85 -13.87
N SER A 17 3.74 1.52 -15.00
CA SER A 17 4.35 1.63 -16.33
C SER A 17 4.67 3.09 -16.70
N ALA A 18 3.77 4.03 -16.40
CA ALA A 18 3.95 5.44 -16.68
C ALA A 18 5.05 6.08 -15.82
N ILE A 19 5.08 5.75 -14.53
CA ILE A 19 6.12 6.21 -13.60
C ILE A 19 7.49 5.67 -14.03
N ALA A 20 7.58 4.37 -14.36
CA ALA A 20 8.81 3.78 -14.87
C ALA A 20 9.30 4.49 -16.14
N LYS A 21 8.39 4.73 -17.10
CA LYS A 21 8.72 5.48 -18.32
C LYS A 21 9.29 6.86 -18.01
N GLY A 22 8.69 7.60 -17.08
CA GLY A 22 9.19 8.90 -16.66
C GLY A 22 10.64 8.84 -16.14
N PHE A 23 10.95 7.88 -15.26
CA PHE A 23 12.33 7.69 -14.78
C PHE A 23 13.30 7.29 -15.88
N PHE A 24 12.92 6.40 -16.79
CA PHE A 24 13.78 6.02 -17.92
C PHE A 24 14.07 7.22 -18.82
N GLN A 25 13.06 8.04 -19.14
CA GLN A 25 13.23 9.24 -19.95
C GLN A 25 14.12 10.29 -19.25
N MET A 26 13.96 10.49 -17.94
CA MET A 26 14.85 11.37 -17.18
C MET A 26 16.31 10.89 -17.22
N ARG A 27 16.53 9.56 -17.18
CA ARG A 27 17.88 8.98 -17.29
C ARG A 27 18.46 9.17 -18.70
N GLU A 28 17.66 8.90 -19.73
CA GLU A 28 18.05 9.07 -21.14
C GLU A 28 18.44 10.52 -21.46
N LEU A 29 17.75 11.49 -20.84
CA LEU A 29 18.05 12.92 -20.95
C LEU A 29 19.23 13.38 -20.07
N GLY A 30 19.85 12.49 -19.28
CA GLY A 30 20.96 12.83 -18.39
C GLY A 30 20.56 13.66 -17.16
N LEU A 31 19.27 13.74 -16.83
CA LEU A 31 18.77 14.47 -15.64
C LEU A 31 18.99 13.68 -14.35
N ILE A 32 19.06 12.36 -14.46
CA ILE A 32 19.37 11.42 -13.37
C ILE A 32 20.36 10.37 -13.87
N ASP A 33 21.21 9.88 -12.97
CA ASP A 33 22.23 8.87 -13.26
C ASP A 33 21.71 7.42 -13.10
N ARG A 34 20.68 7.24 -12.27
CA ARG A 34 20.03 5.95 -11.97
C ARG A 34 18.51 6.05 -11.94
N VAL A 35 17.87 4.90 -12.05
CA VAL A 35 16.41 4.72 -11.91
C VAL A 35 16.14 4.07 -10.54
N PRO A 36 15.12 4.53 -9.78
CA PRO A 36 14.77 3.89 -8.51
C PRO A 36 14.23 2.49 -8.73
N ARG A 37 14.32 1.63 -7.71
CA ARG A 37 13.60 0.35 -7.70
C ARG A 37 12.13 0.64 -7.51
N LEU A 38 11.30 0.14 -8.43
CA LEU A 38 9.86 0.29 -8.28
C LEU A 38 9.31 -0.89 -7.48
N VAL A 39 8.16 -0.68 -6.83
CA VAL A 39 7.33 -1.75 -6.27
C VAL A 39 5.92 -1.60 -6.81
N CYS A 40 5.41 -2.64 -7.46
CA CYS A 40 4.01 -2.72 -7.83
C CYS A 40 3.22 -3.37 -6.68
N CYS A 41 2.36 -2.59 -6.02
CA CYS A 41 1.63 -3.03 -4.83
C CYS A 41 0.18 -3.39 -5.20
N GLN A 42 -0.20 -4.66 -5.08
CA GLN A 42 -1.54 -5.16 -5.44
C GLN A 42 -2.39 -5.51 -4.20
N ALA A 43 -3.71 -5.45 -4.32
CA ALA A 43 -4.59 -6.06 -3.33
C ALA A 43 -4.56 -7.59 -3.50
N ALA A 44 -4.50 -8.37 -2.41
CA ALA A 44 -4.25 -9.81 -2.46
C ALA A 44 -5.30 -10.62 -3.24
N LYS A 45 -6.54 -10.13 -3.34
CA LYS A 45 -7.61 -10.74 -4.14
C LYS A 45 -7.65 -10.27 -5.61
N ASN A 46 -6.74 -9.37 -5.98
CA ASN A 46 -6.64 -8.71 -7.28
C ASN A 46 -5.16 -8.58 -7.69
N ASN A 47 -4.44 -9.70 -7.62
CA ASN A 47 -2.98 -9.77 -7.61
C ASN A 47 -2.34 -10.57 -8.78
N PRO A 48 -2.89 -10.57 -10.01
CA PRO A 48 -2.40 -11.50 -11.04
C PRO A 48 -0.93 -11.26 -11.43
N LEU A 49 -0.43 -10.03 -11.29
CA LEU A 49 0.98 -9.72 -11.54
C LEU A 49 1.87 -10.25 -10.42
N TYR A 50 1.42 -10.21 -9.18
CA TYR A 50 2.12 -10.83 -8.05
C TYR A 50 2.25 -12.34 -8.25
N LEU A 51 1.18 -13.02 -8.66
CA LEU A 51 1.23 -14.47 -8.93
C LEU A 51 2.22 -14.81 -10.05
N ALA A 52 2.17 -14.06 -11.16
CA ALA A 52 3.12 -14.21 -12.26
C ALA A 52 4.57 -13.96 -11.81
N TYR A 53 4.80 -12.90 -11.05
CA TYR A 53 6.12 -12.54 -10.49
C TYR A 53 6.67 -13.64 -9.59
N GLN A 54 5.85 -14.19 -8.69
CA GLN A 54 6.27 -15.26 -7.79
C GLN A 54 6.64 -16.55 -8.55
N ARG A 55 5.90 -16.90 -9.61
CA ARG A 55 6.23 -18.05 -10.47
C ARG A 55 7.57 -17.85 -11.19
N ALA A 56 7.78 -16.69 -11.80
CA ALA A 56 9.03 -16.36 -12.49
C ALA A 56 10.23 -16.38 -11.52
N LYS A 57 10.05 -15.78 -10.33
CA LYS A 57 11.06 -15.77 -9.25
C LYS A 57 11.40 -17.18 -8.77
N ALA A 58 10.40 -18.04 -8.55
CA ALA A 58 10.62 -19.44 -8.18
C ALA A 58 11.36 -20.25 -9.26
N ALA A 59 11.14 -19.91 -10.53
CA ALA A 59 11.85 -20.49 -11.67
C ALA A 59 13.24 -19.87 -11.93
N GLY A 60 13.68 -18.91 -11.11
CA GLY A 60 15.00 -18.27 -11.24
C GLY A 60 15.18 -17.44 -12.51
N ARG A 61 14.09 -16.97 -13.13
CA ARG A 61 14.11 -16.22 -14.39
C ARG A 61 13.34 -14.89 -14.30
N PRO A 62 13.61 -13.94 -15.22
CA PRO A 62 12.82 -12.72 -15.31
C PRO A 62 11.34 -13.01 -15.61
N LEU A 63 10.47 -12.10 -15.16
CA LEU A 63 9.05 -12.10 -15.52
C LEU A 63 8.89 -11.89 -17.03
N ALA A 64 8.07 -12.72 -17.66
CA ALA A 64 7.69 -12.63 -19.06
C ALA A 64 6.16 -12.45 -19.19
N GLU A 65 5.71 -11.95 -20.35
CA GLU A 65 4.27 -11.77 -20.59
C GLU A 65 3.50 -13.08 -20.51
N GLY A 66 4.10 -14.20 -20.95
CA GLY A 66 3.49 -15.54 -20.85
C GLY A 66 3.32 -16.06 -19.43
N ASP A 67 3.90 -15.42 -18.41
CA ASP A 67 3.66 -15.77 -17.02
C ASP A 67 2.33 -15.23 -16.51
N PHE A 68 1.73 -14.29 -17.24
CA PHE A 68 0.53 -13.61 -16.79
C PHE A 68 -0.72 -14.46 -17.05
N GLU A 69 -1.51 -14.65 -16.00
CA GLU A 69 -2.82 -15.29 -16.09
C GLU A 69 -3.87 -14.39 -15.45
N PRO A 70 -4.95 -14.05 -16.15
CA PRO A 70 -6.07 -13.34 -15.56
C PRO A 70 -6.69 -14.11 -14.40
N ILE A 71 -7.17 -13.39 -13.40
CA ILE A 71 -7.94 -13.96 -12.28
C ILE A 71 -9.33 -13.32 -12.20
N THR A 72 -10.26 -13.98 -11.53
CA THR A 72 -11.53 -13.36 -11.17
C THR A 72 -11.30 -12.35 -10.04
N ALA A 73 -11.67 -11.09 -10.28
CA ALA A 73 -11.45 -9.99 -9.35
C ALA A 73 -12.34 -10.11 -8.09
N GLY A 74 -11.72 -10.36 -6.93
CA GLY A 74 -12.43 -10.40 -5.65
C GLY A 74 -12.71 -9.00 -5.07
N ASP A 75 -13.70 -8.90 -4.20
CA ASP A 75 -13.99 -7.65 -3.48
C ASP A 75 -12.78 -7.21 -2.64
N THR A 76 -12.48 -5.90 -2.69
CA THR A 76 -11.43 -5.27 -1.90
C THR A 76 -11.82 -3.85 -1.52
N LEU A 77 -11.36 -3.40 -0.34
CA LEU A 77 -11.46 -2.01 0.10
C LEU A 77 -10.72 -1.04 -0.84
N ALA A 78 -9.71 -1.50 -1.58
CA ALA A 78 -8.97 -0.72 -2.57
C ALA A 78 -9.64 -0.75 -3.96
N SER A 79 -10.88 -0.29 -4.04
CA SER A 79 -11.77 -0.45 -5.21
C SER A 79 -11.14 -0.10 -6.57
N ALA A 80 -10.38 1.00 -6.67
CA ALA A 80 -9.75 1.42 -7.94
C ALA A 80 -8.64 0.48 -8.46
N ILE A 81 -8.18 -0.49 -7.66
CA ILE A 81 -7.23 -1.52 -8.10
C ILE A 81 -7.84 -2.93 -8.07
N ARG A 82 -9.16 -3.02 -8.00
CA ARG A 82 -9.92 -4.26 -8.16
C ARG A 82 -9.89 -4.73 -9.62
N ILE A 83 -8.74 -5.25 -10.06
CA ILE A 83 -8.48 -5.64 -11.45
C ILE A 83 -7.89 -7.05 -11.47
N GLY A 84 -8.64 -7.98 -12.07
CA GLY A 84 -8.18 -9.36 -12.28
C GLY A 84 -7.57 -9.61 -13.67
N ALA A 85 -7.88 -8.73 -14.64
CA ALA A 85 -7.38 -8.78 -16.02
C ALA A 85 -6.90 -7.37 -16.44
N PRO A 86 -5.69 -6.94 -16.03
CA PRO A 86 -5.12 -5.64 -16.37
C PRO A 86 -4.85 -5.55 -17.87
N VAL A 87 -5.16 -4.41 -18.49
CA VAL A 87 -4.98 -4.21 -19.94
C VAL A 87 -3.56 -3.76 -20.30
N SER A 88 -2.74 -3.38 -19.32
CA SER A 88 -1.38 -2.85 -19.56
C SER A 88 -0.26 -3.84 -19.24
N ILE A 89 -0.50 -5.15 -19.36
CA ILE A 89 0.47 -6.20 -19.00
C ILE A 89 1.80 -6.03 -19.76
N SER A 90 1.78 -5.93 -21.09
CA SER A 90 3.01 -5.82 -21.88
C SER A 90 3.84 -4.58 -21.51
N LYS A 91 3.17 -3.46 -21.21
CA LYS A 91 3.83 -2.23 -20.73
C LYS A 91 4.43 -2.44 -19.34
N ALA A 92 3.70 -3.13 -18.46
CA ALA A 92 4.16 -3.46 -17.13
C ALA A 92 5.37 -4.38 -17.22
N VAL A 93 5.30 -5.55 -17.87
CA VAL A 93 6.42 -6.49 -18.01
C VAL A 93 7.69 -5.80 -18.54
N ARG A 94 7.56 -4.96 -19.58
CA ARG A 94 8.69 -4.17 -20.09
C ARG A 94 9.27 -3.23 -19.03
N ALA A 95 8.42 -2.49 -18.33
CA ALA A 95 8.84 -1.61 -17.24
C ALA A 95 9.51 -2.40 -16.10
N LEU A 96 8.92 -3.54 -15.73
CA LEU A 96 9.36 -4.41 -14.64
C LEU A 96 10.74 -5.01 -14.90
N GLY A 97 10.97 -5.51 -16.12
CA GLY A 97 12.26 -6.08 -16.52
C GLY A 97 13.40 -5.05 -16.53
N ALA A 98 13.12 -3.82 -16.94
CA ALA A 98 14.15 -2.78 -17.07
C ALA A 98 14.49 -2.06 -15.74
N SER A 99 13.65 -2.16 -14.70
CA SER A 99 13.84 -1.44 -13.43
C SER A 99 13.97 -2.35 -12.19
N ASN A 100 14.26 -3.64 -12.38
CA ASN A 100 14.40 -4.62 -11.29
C ASN A 100 13.22 -4.55 -10.31
N VAL A 101 12.01 -4.47 -10.86
CA VAL A 101 10.80 -4.15 -10.08
C VAL A 101 10.40 -5.32 -9.23
N VAL A 102 10.01 -5.00 -7.99
CA VAL A 102 9.42 -5.94 -7.05
C VAL A 102 7.90 -5.87 -7.18
N VAL A 103 7.21 -7.00 -7.08
CA VAL A 103 5.75 -7.04 -6.99
C VAL A 103 5.38 -7.60 -5.63
N GLU A 104 4.50 -6.92 -4.92
CA GLU A 104 4.06 -7.32 -3.59
C GLU A 104 2.54 -7.11 -3.46
N GLN A 105 1.94 -7.80 -2.50
CA GLN A 105 0.52 -7.71 -2.22
C GLN A 105 0.20 -7.40 -0.75
N ALA A 106 -0.99 -6.83 -0.53
CA ALA A 106 -1.57 -6.65 0.79
C ALA A 106 -3.01 -7.18 0.85
N THR A 107 -3.36 -7.86 1.93
CA THR A 107 -4.74 -8.22 2.24
C THR A 107 -5.53 -6.99 2.67
N ASP A 108 -6.87 -7.09 2.67
CA ASP A 108 -7.74 -6.01 3.12
C ASP A 108 -7.53 -5.65 4.60
N ALA A 109 -7.18 -6.61 5.44
CA ALA A 109 -6.84 -6.35 6.84
C ALA A 109 -5.52 -5.57 6.95
N GLU A 110 -4.48 -6.02 6.25
CA GLU A 110 -3.17 -5.36 6.26
C GLU A 110 -3.24 -3.93 5.70
N LEU A 111 -3.92 -3.72 4.57
CA LEU A 111 -4.03 -2.38 3.98
C LEU A 111 -4.83 -1.44 4.88
N ALA A 112 -5.86 -1.95 5.58
CA ALA A 112 -6.69 -1.13 6.45
C ALA A 112 -5.95 -0.73 7.73
N ASP A 113 -5.22 -1.67 8.33
CA ASP A 113 -4.34 -1.41 9.48
C ASP A 113 -3.24 -0.42 9.12
N ALA A 114 -2.58 -0.59 7.96
CA ALA A 114 -1.54 0.32 7.50
C ALA A 114 -2.08 1.73 7.22
N ALA A 115 -3.27 1.83 6.60
CA ALA A 115 -3.95 3.11 6.39
C ALA A 115 -4.28 3.81 7.72
N ALA A 116 -4.81 3.07 8.70
CA ALA A 116 -5.15 3.61 10.01
C ALA A 116 -3.91 4.07 10.81
N ARG A 117 -2.81 3.31 10.76
CA ARG A 117 -1.55 3.73 11.37
C ARG A 117 -0.98 5.00 10.73
N ALA A 118 -1.03 5.12 9.41
CA ALA A 118 -0.62 6.34 8.74
C ALA A 118 -1.53 7.53 9.06
N ASP A 119 -2.85 7.33 9.20
CA ASP A 119 -3.75 8.41 9.60
C ASP A 119 -3.45 8.92 11.03
N ARG A 120 -2.97 8.05 11.93
CA ARG A 120 -2.52 8.45 13.28
C ARG A 120 -1.32 9.40 13.28
N THR A 121 -0.59 9.52 12.17
CA THR A 121 0.52 10.48 12.04
C THR A 121 0.09 11.82 11.42
N GLY A 122 -1.22 12.06 11.26
CA GLY A 122 -1.78 13.28 10.70
C GLY A 122 -2.11 13.21 9.21
N MET A 123 -1.91 12.04 8.57
CA MET A 123 -2.36 11.83 7.19
C MET A 123 -3.87 11.60 7.12
N PHE A 124 -4.40 11.69 5.90
CA PHE A 124 -5.74 11.21 5.58
C PHE A 124 -5.72 10.49 4.23
N ASN A 125 -5.25 9.24 4.25
CA ASN A 125 -4.87 8.51 3.05
C ASN A 125 -5.99 7.65 2.46
N CYS A 126 -5.90 7.29 1.18
CA CYS A 126 -6.85 6.37 0.53
C CYS A 126 -6.45 4.90 0.75
N PRO A 127 -7.38 3.93 0.61
CA PRO A 127 -7.08 2.50 0.73
C PRO A 127 -5.92 2.02 -0.16
N HIS A 128 -5.75 2.61 -1.34
CA HIS A 128 -4.62 2.32 -2.25
C HIS A 128 -3.27 2.67 -1.64
N THR A 129 -3.21 3.78 -0.90
CA THR A 129 -2.02 4.16 -0.14
C THR A 129 -1.78 3.13 0.97
N GLY A 130 -2.84 2.67 1.64
CA GLY A 130 -2.78 1.56 2.60
C GLY A 130 -2.16 0.28 2.01
N VAL A 131 -2.50 -0.08 0.77
CA VAL A 131 -1.88 -1.24 0.07
C VAL A 131 -0.38 -1.03 -0.09
N ALA A 132 0.04 0.15 -0.53
CA ALA A 132 1.47 0.45 -0.70
C ALA A 132 2.23 0.49 0.63
N LEU A 133 1.62 1.05 1.68
CA LEU A 133 2.20 1.07 3.03
C LEU A 133 2.33 -0.35 3.63
N ALA A 134 1.31 -1.19 3.48
CA ALA A 134 1.39 -2.58 3.90
C ALA A 134 2.48 -3.36 3.13
N CYS A 135 2.65 -3.10 1.83
CA CYS A 135 3.76 -3.67 1.07
C CYS A 135 5.13 -3.15 1.55
N LEU A 136 5.24 -1.85 1.85
CA LEU A 136 6.45 -1.25 2.41
C LEU A 136 6.85 -1.94 3.72
N GLU A 137 5.91 -2.10 4.64
CA GLU A 137 6.15 -2.75 5.94
C GLU A 137 6.65 -4.20 5.77
N LYS A 138 6.07 -4.96 4.83
CA LYS A 138 6.54 -6.31 4.52
C LYS A 138 7.97 -6.32 3.98
N LEU A 139 8.28 -5.41 3.06
CA LEU A 139 9.61 -5.30 2.46
C LEU A 139 10.67 -4.86 3.48
N VAL A 140 10.32 -3.95 4.39
CA VAL A 140 11.19 -3.55 5.51
C VAL A 140 11.37 -4.71 6.49
N ALA A 141 10.30 -5.42 6.85
CA ALA A 141 10.36 -6.56 7.77
C ALA A 141 11.23 -7.71 7.22
N ARG A 142 11.24 -7.93 5.91
CA ARG A 142 12.13 -8.89 5.24
C ARG A 142 13.55 -8.36 5.01
N GLY A 143 13.82 -7.11 5.37
CA GLY A 143 15.10 -6.46 5.16
C GLY A 143 15.43 -6.22 3.68
N GLU A 144 14.43 -6.23 2.79
CA GLU A 144 14.63 -5.89 1.37
C GLU A 144 14.80 -4.39 1.17
N ILE A 145 14.05 -3.58 1.95
CA ILE A 145 14.23 -2.13 2.07
C ILE A 145 14.99 -1.86 3.37
N LYS A 146 16.08 -1.09 3.30
CA LYS A 146 16.95 -0.75 4.43
C LYS A 146 16.52 0.57 5.09
N LYS A 147 16.93 0.77 6.34
CA LYS A 147 16.52 1.93 7.17
C LYS A 147 17.05 3.27 6.65
N ASP A 148 18.14 3.25 5.93
CA ASP A 148 18.86 4.38 5.34
C ASP A 148 18.44 4.67 3.89
N GLU A 149 17.59 3.83 3.29
CA GLU A 149 17.09 4.01 1.93
C GLU A 149 15.93 5.01 1.87
N ARG A 150 15.95 5.87 0.85
CA ARG A 150 14.90 6.85 0.58
C ARG A 150 13.74 6.21 -0.18
N VAL A 151 12.55 6.29 0.41
CA VAL A 151 11.33 5.66 -0.12
C VAL A 151 10.27 6.71 -0.45
N ILE A 152 9.63 6.57 -1.61
CA ILE A 152 8.43 7.31 -1.98
C ILE A 152 7.24 6.35 -2.08
N VAL A 153 6.12 6.70 -1.44
CA VAL A 153 4.84 6.01 -1.60
C VAL A 153 3.89 6.89 -2.41
N ILE A 154 3.36 6.37 -3.51
CA ILE A 154 2.44 7.12 -4.37
C ILE A 154 1.00 6.99 -3.87
N SER A 155 0.42 8.12 -3.45
CA SER A 155 -1.01 8.23 -3.20
C SER A 155 -1.75 8.65 -4.47
N THR A 156 -2.68 7.83 -4.94
CA THR A 156 -3.39 8.05 -6.21
C THR A 156 -4.73 8.75 -6.06
N ALA A 157 -5.21 8.92 -4.83
CA ALA A 157 -6.51 9.54 -4.54
C ALA A 157 -6.51 10.18 -3.14
N HIS A 158 -7.29 11.24 -2.99
CA HIS A 158 -7.50 11.88 -1.71
C HIS A 158 -8.31 10.99 -0.77
N GLY A 159 -7.96 10.92 0.53
CA GLY A 159 -8.67 10.08 1.50
C GLY A 159 -10.14 10.45 1.71
N LEU A 160 -10.52 11.71 1.43
CA LEU A 160 -11.92 12.19 1.47
C LEU A 160 -12.87 11.43 0.53
N LYS A 161 -12.37 10.72 -0.47
CA LYS A 161 -13.20 9.85 -1.31
C LYS A 161 -13.57 8.53 -0.64
N PHE A 162 -13.07 8.28 0.57
CA PHE A 162 -13.15 6.99 1.27
C PHE A 162 -13.50 7.16 2.76
N THR A 163 -14.35 8.13 3.07
CA THR A 163 -14.83 8.38 4.44
C THR A 163 -15.58 7.19 5.02
N GLU A 164 -16.34 6.46 4.20
CA GLU A 164 -17.12 5.29 4.60
C GLU A 164 -16.20 4.13 5.03
N PHE A 165 -15.09 3.94 4.30
CA PHE A 165 -14.05 2.96 4.65
C PHE A 165 -13.49 3.26 6.04
N LYS A 166 -13.12 4.52 6.30
CA LYS A 166 -12.55 4.93 7.60
C LYS A 166 -13.57 4.82 8.72
N ALA A 167 -14.80 5.29 8.49
CA ALA A 167 -15.89 5.19 9.46
C ALA A 167 -16.21 3.73 9.79
N ALA A 168 -16.20 2.82 8.80
CA ALA A 168 -16.39 1.40 9.03
C ALA A 168 -15.25 0.76 9.83
N TYR A 169 -14.00 1.14 9.55
CA TYR A 169 -12.82 0.61 10.25
C TYR A 169 -12.84 0.99 11.73
N HIS A 170 -12.97 2.29 12.01
CA HIS A 170 -12.99 2.77 13.39
C HIS A 170 -14.31 2.39 14.11
N GLY A 171 -15.41 2.19 13.37
CA GLY A 171 -16.72 1.81 13.90
C GLY A 171 -16.96 0.31 14.08
N ALA A 172 -15.94 -0.55 14.02
CA ALA A 172 -16.06 -2.00 14.20
C ALA A 172 -16.95 -2.73 13.18
N ARG A 173 -17.06 -2.21 11.96
CA ARG A 173 -17.90 -2.80 10.88
C ARG A 173 -17.10 -3.57 9.84
N MET A 174 -15.83 -3.88 10.12
CA MET A 174 -14.98 -4.64 9.21
C MET A 174 -15.21 -6.14 9.41
N PRO A 175 -15.07 -6.96 8.34
CA PRO A 175 -15.17 -8.42 8.42
C PRO A 175 -13.91 -9.07 9.02
N PHE A 176 -13.00 -8.27 9.58
CA PHE A 176 -11.74 -8.67 10.20
C PHE A 176 -11.48 -7.77 11.42
N ASP A 177 -10.56 -8.19 12.27
CA ASP A 177 -10.18 -7.42 13.45
C ASP A 177 -9.42 -6.13 13.08
N ALA A 178 -9.97 -4.99 13.47
CA ALA A 178 -9.44 -3.66 13.19
C ALA A 178 -8.52 -3.22 14.33
N LYS A 179 -7.27 -3.68 14.30
CA LYS A 179 -6.31 -3.58 15.41
C LYS A 179 -6.03 -2.16 15.89
N TYR A 180 -6.15 -1.19 15.00
CA TYR A 180 -5.86 0.22 15.27
C TYR A 180 -7.11 1.10 15.29
N ALA A 181 -8.30 0.49 15.40
CA ALA A 181 -9.55 1.23 15.53
C ALA A 181 -9.47 2.26 16.67
N ASN A 182 -10.11 3.39 16.46
CA ASN A 182 -10.12 4.53 17.37
C ASN A 182 -11.58 4.91 17.55
N ARG A 183 -12.20 4.32 18.56
CA ARG A 183 -13.64 4.46 18.81
C ARG A 183 -13.86 5.65 19.73
N PRO A 184 -14.93 6.43 19.53
CA PRO A 184 -15.40 7.36 20.54
C PRO A 184 -15.56 6.63 21.88
N LEU A 185 -15.08 7.26 22.95
CA LEU A 185 -15.32 6.81 24.31
C LEU A 185 -16.67 7.38 24.75
N GLU A 186 -17.66 6.52 24.91
CA GLU A 186 -18.96 6.91 25.45
C GLU A 186 -18.83 7.15 26.96
N LEU A 187 -19.16 8.37 27.39
CA LEU A 187 -19.08 8.82 28.79
C LEU A 187 -20.40 9.48 29.19
N GLY A 188 -20.74 9.39 30.48
CA GLY A 188 -21.88 10.11 31.04
C GLY A 188 -21.66 11.63 31.05
N ALA A 189 -22.72 12.38 31.33
CA ALA A 189 -22.66 13.84 31.41
C ALA A 189 -22.12 14.38 32.75
N ASP A 190 -21.76 13.50 33.71
CA ASP A 190 -21.16 13.91 34.98
C ASP A 190 -19.70 14.36 34.75
N PRO A 191 -19.31 15.59 35.13
CA PRO A 191 -17.93 16.08 35.01
C PRO A 191 -16.88 15.16 35.64
N LYS A 192 -17.20 14.43 36.71
CA LYS A 192 -16.28 13.48 37.35
C LYS A 192 -16.01 12.27 36.47
N ASP A 193 -17.05 11.75 35.82
CA ASP A 193 -16.92 10.63 34.89
C ASP A 193 -16.12 11.02 33.65
N VAL A 194 -16.33 12.24 33.14
CA VAL A 194 -15.56 12.81 32.04
C VAL A 194 -14.09 12.96 32.41
N LEU A 195 -13.77 13.57 33.55
CA LEU A 195 -12.39 13.76 33.99
C LEU A 195 -11.67 12.43 34.21
N ALA A 196 -12.32 11.47 34.86
CA ALA A 196 -11.79 10.13 35.05
C ALA A 196 -11.57 9.40 33.71
N GLY A 197 -12.48 9.59 32.74
CA GLY A 197 -12.35 9.07 31.38
C GLY A 197 -11.14 9.64 30.64
N ILE A 198 -10.91 10.95 30.74
CA ILE A 198 -9.75 11.61 30.14
C ILE A 198 -8.44 11.10 30.73
N HIS A 199 -8.34 11.00 32.06
CA HIS A 199 -7.12 10.47 32.71
C HIS A 199 -6.81 9.05 32.25
N ARG A 200 -7.81 8.14 32.25
CA ARG A 200 -7.63 6.79 31.73
C ARG A 200 -7.16 6.75 30.28
N ALA A 201 -7.65 7.66 29.44
CA ALA A 201 -7.25 7.73 28.04
C ALA A 201 -5.80 8.20 27.88
N ILE A 202 -5.38 9.21 28.64
CA ILE A 202 -4.00 9.70 28.66
C ILE A 202 -3.05 8.61 29.16
N ASP A 203 -3.38 7.96 30.28
CA ASP A 203 -2.57 6.89 30.85
C ASP A 203 -2.39 5.74 29.84
N ALA A 204 -3.43 5.37 29.10
CA ALA A 204 -3.36 4.35 28.06
C ALA A 204 -2.49 4.74 26.85
N MET A 205 -2.34 6.04 26.56
CA MET A 205 -1.47 6.53 25.49
C MET A 205 0.00 6.46 25.87
N ASP A 206 0.35 6.72 27.14
CA ASP A 206 1.73 6.65 27.64
C ASP A 206 2.27 5.22 27.69
N VAL A 207 1.41 4.23 27.97
CA VAL A 207 1.81 2.81 28.00
C VAL A 207 2.10 2.26 26.59
N GLY A 208 1.57 2.88 25.54
CA GLY A 208 1.77 2.47 24.14
C GLY A 208 3.00 3.08 23.44
N CYS A 209 3.78 3.91 24.12
CA CYS A 209 4.97 4.58 23.57
C CYS A 209 6.31 3.88 23.89
N ASN A 210 6.31 2.71 24.54
CA ASN A 210 7.50 1.87 24.76
C ASN A 210 7.55 0.68 23.82
#